data_AF-A0A846WKT7-F1
#
_entry.id   AF-A0A846WKT7-F1
#
_cell.length_a   1.000
_cell.length_b   1.000
_cell.length_c   1.000
_cell.angle_alpha   90.00
_cell.angle_beta   90.00
_cell.angle_gamma   90.00
#
_symmetry.space_group_name_H-M   'P 1'
#
loop_
_entity.id
_entity.type
_entity.pdbx_description
1 polymer ?
#
loop_
_entity_poly.entity_id
_entity_poly.type
_entity_poly.pdbx_seq_one_letter_code
_entity_poly.pdbx_strand_id
1 'polypeptide(L)'
;MASTRVDSWIWAVRLTKTRSAAGAACRGGHVRVNDVTAKPAQQVTVGDRVQVRLAGRERIVEVTKLISKRVSAPAAAECYIDHSPPPPPREILASQPRRDRGAGRPTKRERRDLDKFRGGAGFLGLTAVLAVLLVLLGACSSDSDDSSAPTRNTPQAPGPAGGGPYFGECGGVTTDEVGKITNFGGLSLVVDNPSVCEWSSGPSRTGAVASFNWYRGSPIGRERATEQLSRESTKDIDINGHKGFIASDPGICEIGIQFGADFFEWSVSSGTGVAGTTPTDPDAICTAARQLSTMSIERAK
;
A
#
# COMPACT_ATOMS: atom_id res chain seq x y z
N MET A 1 11.74 29.53 21.75
CA MET A 1 10.84 28.91 20.76
C MET A 1 9.85 28.04 21.50
N ALA A 2 8.59 27.97 21.05
CA ALA A 2 7.61 27.08 21.67
C ALA A 2 8.05 25.62 21.47
N SER A 3 7.81 24.78 22.47
CA SER A 3 8.13 23.35 22.42
C SER A 3 7.08 22.51 23.13
N THR A 4 6.99 21.23 22.77
CA THR A 4 6.10 20.27 23.44
C THR A 4 6.82 18.94 23.62
N ARG A 5 6.53 18.22 24.70
CA ARG A 5 7.08 16.87 24.93
C ARG A 5 6.67 15.92 23.81
N VAL A 6 7.62 15.17 23.28
CA VAL A 6 7.41 14.20 22.20
C VAL A 6 6.31 13.20 22.54
N ASP A 7 6.26 12.69 23.78
CA ASP A 7 5.24 11.72 24.20
C ASP A 7 3.82 12.31 24.15
N SER A 8 3.68 13.58 24.54
CA SER A 8 2.43 14.31 24.49
C SER A 8 2.06 14.62 23.05
N TRP A 9 3.03 15.04 22.24
CA TRP A 9 2.80 15.44 20.86
C TRP A 9 2.38 14.24 19.98
N ILE A 10 3.14 13.13 19.99
CA ILE A 10 2.80 11.94 19.18
C ILE A 10 1.45 11.32 19.57
N TRP A 11 1.04 11.47 20.84
CA TRP A 11 -0.30 11.09 21.28
C TRP A 11 -1.38 12.08 20.82
N ALA A 12 -1.08 13.38 20.90
CA ALA A 12 -2.00 14.45 20.51
C ALA A 12 -2.33 14.38 19.01
N VAL A 13 -1.32 14.13 18.16
CA VAL A 13 -1.45 13.93 16.71
C VAL A 13 -1.83 12.50 16.31
N ARG A 14 -2.23 11.65 17.28
CA ARG A 14 -2.80 10.31 17.06
C ARG A 14 -1.86 9.29 16.41
N LEU A 15 -0.53 9.51 16.40
CA LEU A 15 0.44 8.48 16.04
C LEU A 15 0.43 7.30 17.03
N THR A 16 0.02 7.57 18.28
CA THR A 16 -0.21 6.55 19.29
C THR A 16 -1.65 6.59 19.82
N LYS A 17 -2.16 5.41 20.23
CA LYS A 17 -3.53 5.27 20.72
C LYS A 17 -3.75 5.97 22.06
N THR A 18 -2.78 5.87 22.98
CA THR A 18 -2.85 6.43 24.33
C THR A 18 -1.55 7.14 24.71
N ARG A 19 -1.62 8.08 25.66
CA ARG A 19 -0.44 8.78 26.18
C ARG A 19 0.53 7.83 26.87
N SER A 20 0.02 6.80 27.55
CA SER A 20 0.85 5.75 28.16
C SER A 20 1.61 4.95 27.10
N ALA A 21 0.99 4.63 25.96
CA ALA A 21 1.64 3.96 24.84
C ALA A 21 2.73 4.84 24.20
N ALA A 22 2.51 6.16 24.09
CA ALA A 22 3.54 7.10 23.65
C ALA A 22 4.78 7.07 24.55
N GLY A 23 4.58 7.16 25.87
CA GLY A 23 5.67 7.08 26.83
C GLY A 23 6.39 5.73 26.81
N ALA A 24 5.65 4.63 26.66
CA ALA A 24 6.24 3.30 26.53
C ALA A 24 7.06 3.16 25.24
N ALA A 25 6.57 3.69 24.11
CA ALA A 25 7.28 3.68 22.84
C ALA A 25 8.60 4.45 22.91
N CYS A 26 8.60 5.63 23.54
CA CYS A 26 9.82 6.40 23.77
C CYS A 26 10.83 5.61 24.63
N ARG A 27 10.39 5.03 25.75
CA ARG A 27 11.26 4.21 26.62
C ARG A 27 11.79 2.95 25.94
N GLY A 28 11.01 2.35 25.04
CA GLY A 28 11.40 1.16 24.27
C GLY A 28 12.30 1.46 23.07
N GLY A 29 12.71 2.71 22.86
CA GLY A 29 13.55 3.09 21.71
C GLY A 29 12.80 3.08 20.37
N HIS A 30 11.47 3.07 20.40
CA HIS A 30 10.61 3.05 19.22
C HIS A 30 10.27 4.45 18.68
N VAL A 31 10.71 5.50 19.38
CA VAL A 31 10.54 6.89 18.97
C VAL A 31 11.91 7.53 18.83
N ARG A 32 12.15 8.17 17.68
CA ARG A 32 13.34 8.98 17.42
C ARG A 32 12.94 10.39 17.03
N VAL A 33 13.72 11.38 17.44
CA VAL A 33 13.62 12.77 17.02
C VAL A 33 14.95 13.13 16.37
N ASN A 34 14.94 13.54 15.11
CA ASN A 34 16.13 13.81 14.30
C ASN A 34 17.14 12.66 14.38
N ASP A 35 16.65 11.44 14.12
CA ASP A 35 17.40 10.18 14.14
C ASP A 35 17.97 9.72 15.50
N VAL A 36 17.76 10.50 16.57
CA VAL A 36 18.18 10.16 17.93
C VAL A 36 17.01 9.61 18.74
N THR A 37 17.22 8.50 19.45
CA THR A 37 16.22 7.92 20.35
C THR A 37 15.75 8.93 21.39
N ALA A 38 14.43 9.13 21.47
CA ALA A 38 13.86 10.17 22.30
C ALA A 38 13.35 9.66 23.65
N LYS A 39 13.69 10.36 24.73
CA LYS A 39 13.04 10.17 26.03
C LYS A 39 11.62 10.76 25.99
N PRO A 40 10.65 10.25 26.76
CA PRO A 40 9.27 10.76 26.72
C PRO A 40 9.14 12.28 26.90
N ALA A 41 9.96 12.85 27.78
CA ALA A 41 9.95 14.29 28.09
C ALA A 41 10.80 15.14 27.12
N GLN A 42 11.43 14.53 26.11
CA GLN A 42 12.20 15.27 25.11
C GLN A 42 11.30 16.25 24.38
N GLN A 43 11.77 17.48 24.22
CA GLN A 43 11.03 18.54 23.56
C GLN A 43 11.14 18.37 22.04
N VAL A 44 10.03 18.62 21.36
CA VAL A 44 9.97 18.78 19.90
C VAL A 44 9.57 20.21 19.56
N THR A 45 10.08 20.68 18.43
CA THR A 45 9.87 21.98 17.82
C THR A 45 9.41 21.80 16.38
N VAL A 46 8.88 22.88 15.77
CA VAL A 46 8.49 22.86 14.36
C VAL A 46 9.73 22.64 13.49
N GLY A 47 9.62 21.76 12.50
CA GLY A 47 10.71 21.30 11.64
C GLY A 47 11.41 20.03 12.12
N ASP A 48 11.21 19.60 13.38
CA ASP A 48 11.79 18.35 13.86
C ASP A 48 11.20 17.14 13.13
N ARG A 49 12.05 16.14 12.85
CA ARG A 49 11.63 14.88 12.25
C ARG A 49 11.41 13.83 13.33
N VAL A 50 10.18 13.37 13.48
CA VAL A 50 9.76 12.37 14.47
C VAL A 50 9.49 11.05 13.78
N GLN A 51 10.23 10.01 14.15
CA GLN A 51 10.04 8.64 13.70
C GLN A 51 9.39 7.83 14.81
N VAL A 52 8.31 7.11 14.49
CA VAL A 52 7.58 6.25 15.43
C VAL A 52 7.39 4.87 14.80
N ARG A 53 7.94 3.84 15.43
CA ARG A 53 7.80 2.44 14.98
C ARG A 53 6.87 1.67 15.90
N LEU A 54 5.66 1.38 15.45
CA LEU A 54 4.65 0.67 16.25
C LEU A 54 3.90 -0.36 15.41
N ALA A 55 3.62 -1.52 16.01
CA ALA A 55 2.82 -2.59 15.40
C ALA A 55 3.32 -3.00 14.00
N GLY A 56 4.64 -3.07 13.80
CA GLY A 56 5.25 -3.44 12.52
C GLY A 56 5.21 -2.34 11.44
N ARG A 57 4.68 -1.15 11.75
CA ARG A 57 4.66 0.00 10.84
C ARG A 57 5.58 1.09 11.34
N GLU A 58 6.32 1.67 10.40
CA GLU A 58 7.12 2.86 10.64
C GLU A 58 6.35 4.10 10.16
N ARG A 59 6.34 5.13 10.99
CA ARG A 59 5.76 6.43 10.69
C ARG A 59 6.85 7.47 10.82
N ILE A 60 7.11 8.21 9.75
CA ILE A 60 8.14 9.26 9.72
C ILE A 60 7.42 10.56 9.42
N VAL A 61 7.42 11.50 10.37
CA VAL A 61 6.68 12.75 10.21
C VAL A 61 7.54 13.96 10.55
N GLU A 62 7.34 15.06 9.85
CA GLU A 62 7.94 16.36 10.18
C GLU A 62 6.92 17.22 10.93
N VAL A 63 7.32 17.82 12.05
CA VAL A 63 6.43 18.63 12.91
C VAL A 63 6.12 19.97 12.24
N THR A 64 4.84 20.27 11.95
CA THR A 64 4.43 21.59 11.43
C THR A 64 3.70 22.43 12.47
N LYS A 65 2.98 21.80 13.42
CA LYS A 65 2.28 22.49 14.51
C LYS A 65 2.51 21.78 15.84
N LEU A 66 2.75 22.56 16.90
CA LEU A 66 2.90 22.04 18.26
C LEU A 66 1.55 22.01 18.98
N ILE A 67 1.08 20.80 19.29
CA ILE A 67 -0.14 20.59 20.07
C ILE A 67 0.12 19.62 21.24
N SER A 68 -0.57 19.86 22.36
CA SER A 68 -0.49 19.01 23.56
C SER A 68 -1.83 18.35 23.91
N LYS A 69 -2.94 18.84 23.35
CA LYS A 69 -4.28 18.23 23.48
C LYS A 69 -4.56 17.35 22.27
N ARG A 70 -5.14 16.17 22.50
CA ARG A 70 -5.52 15.26 21.42
C ARG A 70 -6.68 15.83 20.61
N VAL A 71 -6.53 15.77 19.29
CA VAL A 71 -7.50 16.32 18.33
C VAL A 71 -8.13 15.22 17.46
N SER A 72 -9.09 15.63 16.62
CA SER A 72 -9.71 14.77 15.61
C SER A 72 -8.69 14.32 14.55
N ALA A 73 -9.01 13.29 13.77
CA ALA A 73 -8.09 12.79 12.74
C ALA A 73 -7.72 13.85 11.69
N PRO A 74 -8.67 14.66 11.15
CA PRO A 74 -8.34 15.72 10.20
C PRO A 74 -7.42 16.79 10.81
N ALA A 75 -7.74 17.28 12.01
CA ALA A 75 -6.92 18.29 12.68
C ALA A 75 -5.50 17.79 13.02
N ALA A 76 -5.35 16.49 13.33
CA ALA A 76 -4.04 15.89 13.57
C ALA A 76 -3.19 15.86 12.30
N ALA A 77 -3.79 15.57 11.14
CA ALA A 77 -3.08 15.51 9.86
C ALA A 77 -2.49 16.86 9.44
N GLU A 78 -3.07 17.97 9.90
CA GLU A 78 -2.51 19.32 9.66
C GLU A 78 -1.30 19.67 10.53
N CYS A 79 -1.00 18.86 11.54
CA CYS A 79 0.07 19.14 12.51
C CYS A 79 1.43 18.56 12.11
N TYR A 80 1.48 17.80 11.01
CA TYR A 80 2.72 17.23 10.50
C TYR A 80 2.69 16.97 8.99
N ILE A 81 3.86 16.84 8.37
CA ILE A 81 4.02 16.31 7.02
C ILE A 81 4.40 14.83 7.12
N ASP A 82 3.71 13.97 6.38
CA ASP A 82 3.94 12.52 6.41
C ASP A 82 4.97 12.10 5.35
N HIS A 83 6.10 11.55 5.80
CA HIS A 83 7.15 10.95 4.98
C HIS A 83 7.28 9.44 5.20
N SER A 84 6.25 8.82 5.77
CA SER A 84 6.27 7.37 6.02
C SER A 84 6.44 6.63 4.69
N PRO A 85 7.21 5.54 4.66
CA PRO A 85 7.21 4.66 3.51
C PRO A 85 5.78 4.16 3.23
N PRO A 86 5.44 3.89 1.95
CA PRO A 86 4.16 3.30 1.62
C PRO A 86 3.97 2.01 2.42
N PRO A 87 2.74 1.72 2.88
CA PRO A 87 2.49 0.46 3.57
C PRO A 87 2.90 -0.71 2.67
N PRO A 88 3.47 -1.79 3.23
CA PRO A 88 3.80 -2.96 2.42
C PRO A 88 2.53 -3.46 1.70
N PRO A 89 2.66 -3.96 0.46
CA PRO A 89 1.54 -4.51 -0.29
C PRO A 89 0.73 -5.52 0.54
N ARG A 90 -0.60 -5.45 0.42
CA ARG A 90 -1.51 -6.32 1.19
C ARG A 90 -1.21 -7.81 1.00
N GLU A 91 -0.70 -8.17 -0.17
CA GLU A 91 -0.28 -9.53 -0.54
C GLU A 91 0.84 -10.07 0.36
N ILE A 92 1.83 -9.23 0.70
CA ILE A 92 2.93 -9.60 1.59
C ILE A 92 2.44 -9.76 3.03
N LEU A 93 1.47 -8.94 3.45
CA LEU A 93 0.86 -9.05 4.78
C LEU A 93 -0.08 -10.26 4.89
N ALA A 94 -0.74 -10.65 3.79
CA ALA A 94 -1.61 -11.82 3.70
C ALA A 94 -0.83 -13.14 3.57
N SER A 95 0.37 -13.11 2.98
CA SER A 95 1.25 -14.27 2.85
C SER A 95 2.01 -14.62 4.13
N GLN A 96 1.98 -13.76 5.16
CA GLN A 96 2.59 -14.09 6.45
C GLN A 96 1.86 -15.26 7.10
N PRO A 97 2.55 -16.38 7.40
CA PRO A 97 1.93 -17.53 8.03
C PRO A 97 1.30 -17.14 9.36
N ARG A 98 -0.04 -17.21 9.44
CA ARG A 98 -0.77 -16.99 10.68
C ARG A 98 -0.90 -18.33 11.42
N ARG A 99 -0.45 -18.36 12.67
CA ARG A 99 -0.72 -19.48 13.58
C ARG A 99 -2.11 -19.30 14.18
N ASP A 100 -2.88 -20.37 14.26
CA ASP A 100 -4.20 -20.33 14.87
C ASP A 100 -4.13 -19.85 16.32
N ARG A 101 -5.05 -18.94 16.67
CA ARG A 101 -5.14 -18.41 18.03
C ARG A 101 -5.51 -19.55 18.98
N GLY A 102 -4.64 -19.82 19.96
CA GLY A 102 -4.82 -20.93 20.91
C GLY A 102 -4.04 -22.21 20.59
N ALA A 103 -3.30 -22.25 19.46
CA ALA A 103 -2.53 -23.43 19.05
C ALA A 103 -1.32 -23.79 19.95
N GLY A 104 -1.18 -23.14 21.11
CA GLY A 104 -0.19 -23.46 22.14
C GLY A 104 1.28 -23.53 21.66
N ARG A 105 2.13 -24.11 22.50
CA ARG A 105 3.50 -24.52 22.13
C ARG A 105 3.42 -25.71 21.16
N PRO A 106 4.28 -25.78 20.11
CA PRO A 106 4.27 -26.92 19.19
C PRO A 106 4.31 -28.26 19.91
N THR A 107 3.46 -29.19 19.48
CA THR A 107 3.45 -30.55 20.01
C THR A 107 4.75 -31.28 19.65
N LYS A 108 5.07 -32.39 20.33
CA LYS A 108 6.30 -33.18 20.05
C LYS A 108 6.38 -33.64 18.59
N ARG A 109 5.23 -33.94 17.98
CA ARG A 109 5.12 -34.32 16.56
C ARG A 109 5.42 -33.13 15.65
N GLU A 110 4.75 -32.00 15.85
CA GLU A 110 5.01 -30.75 15.11
C GLU A 110 6.47 -30.30 15.23
N ARG A 111 7.07 -30.44 16.42
CA ARG A 111 8.49 -30.14 16.62
C ARG A 111 9.39 -31.04 15.76
N ARG A 112 9.12 -32.35 15.73
CA ARG A 112 9.88 -33.29 14.89
C ARG A 112 9.69 -33.01 13.40
N ASP A 113 8.49 -32.60 12.99
CA ASP A 113 8.23 -32.25 11.60
C ASP A 113 8.94 -30.93 11.22
N LEU A 114 8.93 -29.93 12.10
CA LEU A 114 9.75 -28.71 11.96
C LEU A 114 11.25 -29.00 11.92
N ASP A 115 11.73 -29.95 12.73
CA ASP A 115 13.14 -30.36 12.75
C ASP A 115 13.53 -31.09 11.45
N LYS A 116 12.63 -31.90 10.86
CA LYS A 116 12.83 -32.50 9.53
C LYS A 116 12.88 -31.44 8.42
N PHE A 117 11.99 -30.44 8.48
CA PHE A 117 12.02 -29.30 7.55
C PHE A 117 13.29 -28.46 7.69
N ARG A 118 13.87 -28.38 8.89
CA ARG A 118 15.15 -27.70 9.15
C ARG A 118 16.38 -28.56 8.79
N GLY A 119 16.22 -29.88 8.68
CA GLY A 119 17.29 -30.84 8.46
C GLY A 119 17.55 -31.25 7.00
N GLY A 120 16.76 -30.76 6.04
CA GLY A 120 16.87 -31.14 4.62
C GLY A 120 17.19 -29.95 3.70
N ALA A 121 18.42 -29.91 3.20
CA ALA A 121 18.96 -29.06 2.14
C ALA A 121 19.23 -27.56 2.46
N GLY A 122 20.52 -27.20 2.47
CA GLY A 122 20.94 -25.89 1.93
C GLY A 122 21.82 -24.96 2.78
N PHE A 123 22.44 -25.37 3.90
CA PHE A 123 23.27 -24.46 4.72
C PHE A 123 24.78 -24.49 4.41
N LEU A 124 25.23 -25.14 3.32
CA LEU A 124 26.65 -25.29 3.00
C LEU A 124 27.09 -24.70 1.64
N GLY A 125 26.24 -23.94 0.94
CA GLY A 125 26.56 -23.39 -0.39
C GLY A 125 26.68 -21.86 -0.49
N LEU A 126 26.30 -21.09 0.54
CA LEU A 126 26.14 -19.63 0.44
C LEU A 126 27.28 -18.81 1.08
N THR A 127 28.37 -19.44 1.50
CA THR A 127 29.53 -18.72 2.08
C THR A 127 30.62 -18.38 1.08
N ALA A 128 30.55 -18.89 -0.16
CA ALA A 128 31.62 -18.71 -1.14
C ALA A 128 31.39 -17.60 -2.19
N VAL A 129 30.18 -17.03 -2.30
CA VAL A 129 29.87 -15.99 -3.32
C VAL A 129 30.01 -14.56 -2.76
N LEU A 130 30.00 -14.38 -1.43
CA LEU A 130 30.06 -13.05 -0.81
C LEU A 130 31.46 -12.42 -0.73
N ALA A 131 32.53 -13.16 -1.07
CA ALA A 131 33.91 -12.72 -0.91
C ALA A 131 34.55 -12.11 -2.18
N VAL A 132 33.83 -12.03 -3.31
CA VAL A 132 34.41 -11.57 -4.60
C VAL A 132 33.91 -10.19 -5.04
N LEU A 133 32.95 -9.57 -4.33
CA LEU A 133 32.38 -8.26 -4.71
C LEU A 133 32.83 -7.08 -3.82
N LEU A 134 33.97 -7.21 -3.14
CA LEU A 134 34.55 -6.19 -2.24
C LEU A 134 35.93 -5.68 -2.67
N VAL A 135 36.30 -5.77 -3.97
CA VAL A 135 37.66 -5.40 -4.44
C VAL A 135 37.71 -4.34 -5.55
N LEU A 136 36.59 -3.80 -6.05
CA LEU A 136 36.67 -2.74 -7.07
C LEU A 136 35.71 -1.59 -6.78
N LEU A 137 36.22 -0.58 -6.08
CA LEU A 137 36.22 0.84 -6.48
C LEU A 137 36.66 1.69 -5.28
N GLY A 138 37.96 1.95 -5.22
CA GLY A 138 38.52 3.03 -4.41
C GLY A 138 38.38 4.37 -5.15
N ALA A 139 37.95 5.37 -4.39
CA ALA A 139 38.21 6.81 -4.50
C ALA A 139 37.88 7.55 -5.81
N CYS A 140 36.96 8.52 -5.72
CA CYS A 140 37.32 9.95 -5.79
C CYS A 140 36.16 10.84 -5.32
N SER A 141 36.55 11.90 -4.60
CA SER A 141 35.74 12.99 -4.05
C SER A 141 35.37 14.00 -5.14
N SER A 142 34.19 14.63 -5.04
CA SER A 142 34.03 16.09 -5.14
C SER A 142 32.60 16.53 -4.81
N ASP A 143 32.53 17.59 -4.00
CA ASP A 143 31.35 18.42 -3.74
C ASP A 143 30.81 19.04 -5.03
N SER A 144 29.47 19.13 -5.12
CA SER A 144 28.77 20.16 -5.88
C SER A 144 27.32 20.26 -5.38
N ASP A 145 27.07 21.32 -4.63
CA ASP A 145 25.73 21.86 -4.38
C ASP A 145 25.08 22.24 -5.71
N ASP A 146 23.87 21.73 -5.99
CA ASP A 146 22.90 22.49 -6.75
C ASP A 146 21.47 22.19 -6.27
N SER A 147 20.83 23.23 -5.75
CA SER A 147 19.47 23.21 -5.23
C SER A 147 18.53 23.77 -6.29
N SER A 148 17.74 22.90 -6.90
CA SER A 148 16.49 23.30 -7.58
C SER A 148 15.39 22.28 -7.31
N ALA A 149 14.59 22.55 -6.28
CA ALA A 149 13.39 21.80 -5.98
C ALA A 149 12.28 22.16 -6.99
N PRO A 150 11.61 21.19 -7.64
CA PRO A 150 10.43 21.49 -8.43
C PRO A 150 9.27 21.85 -7.49
N THR A 151 8.55 22.92 -7.82
CA THR A 151 7.30 23.33 -7.15
C THR A 151 6.29 22.19 -7.20
N ARG A 152 6.08 21.51 -6.05
CA ARG A 152 4.99 20.53 -5.89
C ARG A 152 3.71 21.27 -5.53
N ASN A 153 2.78 21.30 -6.46
CA ASN A 153 1.38 21.63 -6.19
C ASN A 153 0.78 20.51 -5.31
N THR A 154 0.47 20.82 -4.06
CA THR A 154 -0.28 19.93 -3.16
C THR A 154 -1.73 19.85 -3.65
N PRO A 155 -2.28 18.64 -3.93
CA PRO A 155 -3.70 18.51 -4.28
C PRO A 155 -4.60 18.94 -3.12
N GLN A 156 -5.65 19.71 -3.43
CA GLN A 156 -6.68 20.13 -2.50
C GLN A 156 -7.34 18.91 -1.83
N ALA A 157 -7.63 18.99 -0.53
CA ALA A 157 -8.38 17.97 0.19
C ALA A 157 -9.76 17.74 -0.49
N PRO A 158 -10.24 16.48 -0.63
CA PRO A 158 -11.56 16.23 -1.18
C PRO A 158 -12.62 16.91 -0.30
N GLY A 159 -13.64 17.48 -0.95
CA GLY A 159 -14.81 18.05 -0.28
C GLY A 159 -15.59 17.00 0.54
N PRO A 160 -16.65 17.42 1.25
CA PRO A 160 -17.48 16.51 2.04
C PRO A 160 -17.97 15.34 1.18
N ALA A 161 -17.94 14.12 1.73
CA ALA A 161 -18.48 12.92 1.10
C ALA A 161 -20.00 13.10 0.93
N GLY A 162 -20.42 13.60 -0.23
CA GLY A 162 -21.81 13.59 -0.65
C GLY A 162 -22.30 12.16 -0.86
N GLY A 163 -23.51 12.01 -1.42
CA GLY A 163 -24.13 10.71 -1.70
C GLY A 163 -23.24 9.74 -2.48
N GLY A 164 -22.27 10.27 -3.26
CA GLY A 164 -21.36 9.50 -4.11
C GLY A 164 -22.12 8.76 -5.21
N PRO A 165 -21.47 8.38 -6.32
CA PRO A 165 -22.09 7.44 -7.25
C PRO A 165 -22.33 6.11 -6.53
N TYR A 166 -23.42 5.43 -6.87
CA TYR A 166 -23.61 4.03 -6.52
C TYR A 166 -23.29 3.16 -7.73
N PHE A 167 -22.24 2.35 -7.63
CA PHE A 167 -21.79 1.49 -8.73
C PHE A 167 -22.50 0.13 -8.79
N GLY A 168 -23.48 -0.14 -7.94
CA GLY A 168 -24.07 -1.49 -7.83
C GLY A 168 -23.11 -2.50 -7.20
N GLU A 169 -23.57 -3.74 -7.08
CA GLU A 169 -22.73 -4.87 -6.68
C GLU A 169 -21.64 -5.09 -7.73
N CYS A 170 -20.39 -5.25 -7.29
CA CYS A 170 -19.24 -5.49 -8.15
C CYS A 170 -19.07 -4.52 -9.33
N GLY A 171 -19.36 -3.23 -9.11
CA GLY A 171 -19.26 -2.22 -10.16
C GLY A 171 -20.34 -2.35 -11.24
N GLY A 172 -21.41 -3.10 -10.95
CA GLY A 172 -22.50 -3.35 -11.86
C GLY A 172 -22.15 -4.40 -12.91
N VAL A 173 -21.10 -5.18 -12.72
CA VAL A 173 -20.59 -6.17 -13.68
C VAL A 173 -20.75 -7.59 -13.13
N THR A 174 -21.26 -8.49 -13.96
CA THR A 174 -21.48 -9.90 -13.60
C THR A 174 -20.25 -10.77 -13.87
N THR A 175 -20.15 -11.91 -13.18
CA THR A 175 -19.07 -12.90 -13.42
C THR A 175 -18.95 -13.33 -14.88
N ASP A 176 -20.07 -13.53 -15.57
CA ASP A 176 -20.08 -13.92 -16.98
C ASP A 176 -19.51 -12.81 -17.88
N GLU A 177 -19.80 -11.55 -17.58
CA GLU A 177 -19.24 -10.40 -18.30
C GLU A 177 -17.74 -10.27 -18.05
N VAL A 178 -17.29 -10.44 -16.80
CA VAL A 178 -15.85 -10.45 -16.47
C VAL A 178 -15.12 -11.55 -17.25
N GLY A 179 -15.65 -12.78 -17.25
CA GLY A 179 -15.06 -13.90 -18.01
C GLY A 179 -15.01 -13.63 -19.52
N LYS A 180 -16.08 -13.08 -20.10
CA LYS A 180 -16.13 -12.72 -21.53
C LYS A 180 -15.16 -11.61 -21.91
N ILE A 181 -15.06 -10.57 -21.10
CA ILE A 181 -14.24 -9.37 -21.38
C ILE A 181 -12.75 -9.66 -21.20
N THR A 182 -12.40 -10.36 -20.12
CA THR A 182 -11.02 -10.73 -19.83
C THR A 182 -10.52 -11.91 -20.66
N ASN A 183 -11.43 -12.70 -21.23
CA ASN A 183 -11.15 -13.97 -21.88
C ASN A 183 -10.40 -14.96 -20.95
N PHE A 184 -10.57 -14.82 -19.63
CA PHE A 184 -10.02 -15.73 -18.64
C PHE A 184 -10.98 -16.90 -18.39
N GLY A 185 -10.46 -18.12 -18.54
CA GLY A 185 -11.20 -19.34 -18.22
C GLY A 185 -11.24 -19.61 -16.72
N GLY A 186 -12.36 -20.18 -16.26
CA GLY A 186 -12.48 -20.69 -14.88
C GLY A 186 -12.60 -19.61 -13.80
N LEU A 187 -12.89 -18.36 -14.17
CA LEU A 187 -13.14 -17.31 -13.19
C LEU A 187 -14.34 -17.64 -12.30
N SER A 188 -14.14 -17.50 -11.00
CA SER A 188 -15.18 -17.59 -9.98
C SER A 188 -15.04 -16.40 -9.03
N LEU A 189 -16.16 -15.88 -8.55
CA LEU A 189 -16.18 -14.79 -7.58
C LEU A 189 -15.70 -15.33 -6.22
N VAL A 190 -14.51 -14.92 -5.79
CA VAL A 190 -13.85 -15.36 -4.56
C VAL A 190 -13.93 -14.31 -3.45
N VAL A 191 -14.17 -13.05 -3.80
CA VAL A 191 -14.51 -11.98 -2.87
C VAL A 191 -15.75 -11.29 -3.38
N ASP A 192 -16.78 -11.20 -2.53
CA ASP A 192 -18.04 -10.53 -2.80
C ASP A 192 -18.39 -9.66 -1.59
N ASN A 193 -18.17 -8.36 -1.71
CA ASN A 193 -18.65 -7.39 -0.74
C ASN A 193 -18.95 -6.04 -1.40
N PRO A 194 -19.69 -5.13 -0.73
CA PRO A 194 -20.19 -3.90 -1.34
C PRO A 194 -19.14 -2.92 -1.88
N SER A 195 -17.86 -3.11 -1.55
CA SER A 195 -16.77 -2.21 -1.95
C SER A 195 -15.64 -2.92 -2.66
N VAL A 196 -15.63 -4.25 -2.71
CA VAL A 196 -14.59 -5.05 -3.34
C VAL A 196 -15.18 -6.33 -3.90
N CYS A 197 -14.93 -6.60 -5.17
CA CYS A 197 -15.15 -7.91 -5.79
C CYS A 197 -13.85 -8.42 -6.41
N GLU A 198 -13.63 -9.73 -6.32
CA GLU A 198 -12.45 -10.39 -6.90
C GLU A 198 -12.89 -11.70 -7.54
N TRP A 199 -12.54 -11.87 -8.81
CA TRP A 199 -12.68 -13.10 -9.56
C TRP A 199 -11.31 -13.74 -9.74
N SER A 200 -11.22 -15.05 -9.47
CA SER A 200 -9.97 -15.80 -9.60
C SER A 200 -10.21 -17.09 -10.39
N SER A 201 -9.24 -17.47 -11.22
CA SER A 201 -9.25 -18.72 -11.98
C SER A 201 -8.85 -19.96 -11.14
N GLY A 202 -8.53 -19.78 -9.87
CA GLY A 202 -8.13 -20.86 -8.97
C GLY A 202 -8.15 -20.48 -7.49
N PRO A 203 -7.96 -21.48 -6.59
CA PRO A 203 -7.99 -21.27 -5.13
C PRO A 203 -6.77 -20.50 -4.61
N SER A 204 -5.71 -20.38 -5.41
CA SER A 204 -4.55 -19.53 -5.16
C SER A 204 -4.57 -18.33 -6.11
N ARG A 205 -4.19 -17.13 -5.62
CA ARG A 205 -4.01 -15.90 -6.42
C ARG A 205 -2.82 -15.95 -7.40
N THR A 206 -2.44 -17.15 -7.82
CA THR A 206 -1.36 -17.39 -8.78
C THR A 206 -1.89 -17.46 -10.21
N GLY A 207 -3.20 -17.73 -10.37
CA GLY A 207 -3.89 -17.72 -11.66
C GLY A 207 -4.36 -16.33 -12.08
N ALA A 208 -5.19 -16.28 -13.12
CA ALA A 208 -5.75 -15.03 -13.61
C ALA A 208 -6.73 -14.43 -12.60
N VAL A 209 -6.66 -13.13 -12.41
CA VAL A 209 -7.45 -12.36 -11.45
C VAL A 209 -8.05 -11.13 -12.11
N ALA A 210 -9.31 -10.85 -11.83
CA ALA A 210 -9.91 -9.55 -12.07
C ALA A 210 -10.50 -9.04 -10.75
N SER A 211 -10.37 -7.75 -10.45
CA SER A 211 -10.96 -7.18 -9.25
C SER A 211 -11.52 -5.78 -9.49
N PHE A 212 -12.58 -5.49 -8.75
CA PHE A 212 -13.22 -4.18 -8.67
C PHE A 212 -13.10 -3.68 -7.23
N ASN A 213 -12.52 -2.50 -7.04
CA ASN A 213 -12.42 -1.85 -5.73
C ASN A 213 -13.10 -0.47 -5.79
N TRP A 214 -13.93 -0.15 -4.80
CA TRP A 214 -14.56 1.15 -4.64
C TRP A 214 -14.07 1.84 -3.37
N TYR A 215 -13.50 3.03 -3.53
CA TYR A 215 -12.91 3.82 -2.46
C TYR A 215 -13.73 5.09 -2.21
N ARG A 216 -14.31 5.19 -1.01
CA ARG A 216 -15.12 6.34 -0.61
C ARG A 216 -14.31 7.39 0.14
N GLY A 217 -14.50 8.67 -0.21
CA GLY A 217 -13.85 9.81 0.43
C GLY A 217 -12.33 9.82 0.30
N SER A 218 -11.78 9.21 -0.75
CA SER A 218 -10.34 9.08 -0.95
C SER A 218 -9.94 9.73 -2.28
N PRO A 219 -8.95 10.62 -2.31
CA PRO A 219 -8.49 11.22 -3.55
C PRO A 219 -7.76 10.17 -4.40
N ILE A 220 -8.13 10.05 -5.68
CA ILE A 220 -7.49 9.10 -6.61
C ILE A 220 -5.98 9.31 -6.73
N GLY A 221 -5.52 10.55 -6.52
CA GLY A 221 -4.10 10.92 -6.59
C GLY A 221 -3.22 10.15 -5.62
N ARG A 222 -3.75 9.65 -4.49
CA ARG A 222 -2.99 8.79 -3.58
C ARG A 222 -2.69 7.43 -4.21
N GLU A 223 -3.69 6.77 -4.79
CA GLU A 223 -3.48 5.46 -5.41
C GLU A 223 -2.65 5.58 -6.68
N ARG A 224 -2.89 6.61 -7.50
CA ARG A 224 -2.02 6.91 -8.65
C ARG A 224 -0.56 7.04 -8.25
N ALA A 225 -0.26 7.71 -7.13
CA ALA A 225 1.11 7.85 -6.64
C ALA A 225 1.71 6.52 -6.16
N THR A 226 0.90 5.60 -5.63
CA THR A 226 1.34 4.23 -5.32
C THR A 226 1.66 3.47 -6.61
N GLU A 227 0.77 3.52 -7.61
CA GLU A 227 0.95 2.81 -8.87
C GLU A 227 2.18 3.28 -9.66
N GLN A 228 2.51 4.56 -9.60
CA GLN A 228 3.74 5.09 -10.19
C GLN A 228 5.03 4.51 -9.58
N LEU A 229 4.96 3.92 -8.39
CA LEU A 229 6.10 3.29 -7.73
C LEU A 229 6.17 1.79 -8.02
N SER A 230 5.04 1.15 -8.34
CA SER A 230 4.93 -0.30 -8.53
C SER A 230 4.85 -0.73 -9.99
N ARG A 231 4.41 0.14 -10.91
CA ARG A 231 4.16 -0.20 -12.31
C ARG A 231 5.19 0.39 -13.26
N GLU A 232 5.42 -0.30 -14.37
CA GLU A 232 6.29 0.13 -15.47
C GLU A 232 5.72 1.35 -16.19
N SER A 233 4.40 1.40 -16.38
CA SER A 233 3.71 2.53 -17.00
C SER A 233 2.59 3.05 -16.12
N THR A 234 2.47 4.37 -16.01
CA THR A 234 1.28 5.03 -15.45
C THR A 234 0.97 6.27 -16.28
N LYS A 235 -0.25 6.35 -16.82
CA LYS A 235 -0.70 7.44 -17.71
C LYS A 235 -2.05 7.96 -17.25
N ASP A 236 -2.29 9.25 -17.45
CA ASP A 236 -3.61 9.83 -17.23
C ASP A 236 -4.54 9.44 -18.37
N ILE A 237 -5.80 9.18 -18.03
CA ILE A 237 -6.83 8.80 -19.01
C ILE A 237 -8.14 9.56 -18.74
N ASP A 238 -8.99 9.54 -19.75
CA ASP A 238 -10.38 9.96 -19.70
C ASP A 238 -11.23 8.83 -20.28
N ILE A 239 -12.27 8.41 -19.57
CA ILE A 239 -13.28 7.47 -20.06
C ILE A 239 -14.63 8.12 -19.83
N ASN A 240 -15.38 8.38 -20.91
CA ASN A 240 -16.71 8.97 -20.88
C ASN A 240 -16.79 10.29 -20.06
N GLY A 241 -15.75 11.12 -20.10
CA GLY A 241 -15.67 12.38 -19.36
C GLY A 241 -15.19 12.26 -17.92
N HIS A 242 -14.90 11.03 -17.45
CA HIS A 242 -14.35 10.78 -16.13
C HIS A 242 -12.83 10.66 -16.19
N LYS A 243 -12.15 11.51 -15.42
CA LYS A 243 -10.69 11.51 -15.31
C LYS A 243 -10.21 10.36 -14.44
N GLY A 244 -9.07 9.80 -14.81
CA GLY A 244 -8.49 8.67 -14.11
C GLY A 244 -7.04 8.43 -14.48
N PHE A 245 -6.54 7.25 -14.11
CA PHE A 245 -5.24 6.76 -14.54
C PHE A 245 -5.37 5.34 -15.07
N ILE A 246 -4.43 4.97 -15.93
CA ILE A 246 -4.13 3.58 -16.30
C ILE A 246 -2.70 3.29 -15.85
N ALA A 247 -2.50 2.20 -15.13
CA ALA A 247 -1.20 1.73 -14.70
C ALA A 247 -1.02 0.27 -15.13
N SER A 248 0.16 -0.10 -15.64
CA SER A 248 0.33 -1.42 -16.27
C SER A 248 1.77 -1.94 -16.20
N ASP A 249 1.88 -3.26 -16.08
CA ASP A 249 3.05 -4.09 -16.37
C ASP A 249 2.64 -5.16 -17.41
N PRO A 250 3.57 -5.95 -17.99
CA PRO A 250 3.21 -6.98 -18.98
C PRO A 250 2.15 -8.01 -18.53
N GLY A 251 1.96 -8.21 -17.22
CA GLY A 251 1.00 -9.19 -16.70
C GLY A 251 -0.21 -8.61 -15.97
N ILE A 252 -0.34 -7.27 -15.89
CA ILE A 252 -1.40 -6.62 -15.11
C ILE A 252 -1.70 -5.22 -15.64
N CYS A 253 -2.97 -4.86 -15.65
CA CYS A 253 -3.42 -3.51 -15.97
C CYS A 253 -4.50 -3.04 -14.99
N GLU A 254 -4.32 -1.83 -14.48
CA GLU A 254 -5.15 -1.22 -13.46
C GLU A 254 -5.67 0.12 -13.96
N ILE A 255 -6.98 0.33 -13.84
CA ILE A 255 -7.64 1.57 -14.24
C ILE A 255 -8.42 2.11 -13.05
N GLY A 256 -7.99 3.27 -12.54
CA GLY A 256 -8.72 4.04 -11.55
C GLY A 256 -9.51 5.18 -12.20
N ILE A 257 -10.78 5.36 -11.84
CA ILE A 257 -11.65 6.42 -12.37
C ILE A 257 -12.26 7.26 -11.23
N GLN A 258 -12.04 8.57 -11.28
CA GLN A 258 -12.53 9.53 -10.28
C GLN A 258 -14.01 9.86 -10.46
N PHE A 259 -14.74 9.86 -9.36
CA PHE A 259 -16.12 10.32 -9.24
C PHE A 259 -16.31 11.22 -8.00
N GLY A 260 -16.09 12.53 -8.17
CA GLY A 260 -16.22 13.49 -7.07
C GLY A 260 -15.20 13.21 -5.97
N ALA A 261 -15.67 12.87 -4.76
CA ALA A 261 -14.82 12.50 -3.62
C ALA A 261 -14.48 11.01 -3.54
N ASP A 262 -15.09 10.19 -4.41
CA ASP A 262 -14.92 8.73 -4.48
C ASP A 262 -14.20 8.36 -5.78
N PHE A 263 -13.59 7.19 -5.85
CA PHE A 263 -13.13 6.59 -7.11
C PHE A 263 -13.31 5.08 -7.06
N PHE A 264 -13.42 4.46 -8.24
CA PHE A 264 -13.31 3.01 -8.34
C PHE A 264 -12.05 2.63 -9.12
N GLU A 265 -11.66 1.38 -8.98
CA GLU A 265 -10.52 0.79 -9.66
C GLU A 265 -10.85 -0.61 -10.16
N TRP A 266 -10.53 -0.87 -11.42
CA TRP A 266 -10.48 -2.21 -11.98
C TRP A 266 -9.03 -2.65 -12.12
N SER A 267 -8.71 -3.86 -11.64
CA SER A 267 -7.41 -4.50 -11.83
C SER A 267 -7.61 -5.82 -12.57
N VAL A 268 -6.85 -6.05 -13.65
CA VAL A 268 -6.90 -7.26 -14.45
C VAL A 268 -5.49 -7.81 -14.55
N SER A 269 -5.28 -9.04 -14.10
CA SER A 269 -4.00 -9.73 -14.05
C SER A 269 -4.10 -11.12 -14.66
N SER A 270 -3.15 -11.48 -15.52
CA SER A 270 -3.07 -12.83 -16.10
C SER A 270 -2.53 -13.88 -15.11
N GLY A 271 -2.05 -13.46 -13.93
CA GLY A 271 -1.39 -14.33 -12.95
C GLY A 271 0.07 -14.62 -13.28
N THR A 272 0.80 -15.16 -12.30
CA THR A 272 2.21 -15.56 -12.43
C THR A 272 2.32 -17.08 -12.41
N GLY A 273 2.27 -17.70 -13.59
CA GLY A 273 2.78 -19.05 -13.80
C GLY A 273 1.74 -20.14 -14.07
N VAL A 274 1.51 -20.40 -15.35
CA VAL A 274 1.60 -21.76 -15.95
C VAL A 274 2.12 -21.58 -17.37
N ALA A 275 3.26 -22.18 -17.70
CA ALA A 275 3.68 -22.30 -19.09
C ALA A 275 2.60 -23.11 -19.83
N GLY A 276 1.83 -22.45 -20.71
CA GLY A 276 0.78 -23.08 -21.50
C GLY A 276 -0.64 -22.49 -21.36
N THR A 277 -0.88 -21.59 -20.42
CA THR A 277 -2.02 -20.66 -20.50
C THR A 277 -1.49 -19.34 -21.06
N THR A 278 -2.08 -18.93 -22.18
CA THR A 278 -1.64 -17.89 -23.13
C THR A 278 -0.86 -16.73 -22.48
N PRO A 279 0.30 -16.30 -23.03
CA PRO A 279 0.80 -14.96 -22.77
C PRO A 279 -0.35 -14.03 -23.14
N THR A 280 -1.00 -13.44 -22.14
CA THR A 280 -2.10 -12.54 -22.43
C THR A 280 -1.42 -11.26 -22.88
N ASP A 281 -1.64 -10.92 -24.14
CA ASP A 281 -1.18 -9.68 -24.74
C ASP A 281 -1.43 -8.52 -23.73
N PRO A 282 -0.37 -7.80 -23.28
CA PRO A 282 -0.53 -6.70 -22.34
C PRO A 282 -1.60 -5.69 -22.80
N ASP A 283 -1.72 -5.50 -24.11
CA ASP A 283 -2.74 -4.63 -24.70
C ASP A 283 -4.16 -5.21 -24.52
N ALA A 284 -4.32 -6.54 -24.57
CA ALA A 284 -5.59 -7.20 -24.30
C ALA A 284 -6.00 -7.08 -22.82
N ILE A 285 -5.04 -7.20 -21.88
CA ILE A 285 -5.30 -7.00 -20.45
C ILE A 285 -5.80 -5.57 -20.20
N CYS A 286 -5.11 -4.58 -20.75
CA CYS A 286 -5.53 -3.18 -20.61
C CYS A 286 -6.83 -2.85 -21.35
N THR A 287 -7.10 -3.51 -22.48
CA THR A 287 -8.38 -3.40 -23.19
C THR A 287 -9.53 -3.93 -22.33
N ALA A 288 -9.34 -5.08 -21.68
CA ALA A 288 -10.33 -5.65 -20.76
C ALA A 288 -10.59 -4.73 -19.57
N ALA A 289 -9.53 -4.22 -18.91
CA ALA A 289 -9.66 -3.26 -17.81
C ALA A 289 -10.45 -2.00 -18.23
N ARG A 290 -10.21 -1.51 -19.46
CA ARG A 290 -10.91 -0.33 -20.02
C ARG A 290 -12.38 -0.61 -20.28
N GLN A 291 -12.71 -1.78 -20.83
CA GLN A 291 -14.11 -2.18 -21.07
C GLN A 291 -14.88 -2.33 -19.76
N LEU A 292 -14.31 -3.00 -18.76
CA LEU A 292 -14.92 -3.15 -17.43
C LEU A 292 -15.16 -1.78 -16.77
N SER A 293 -14.17 -0.88 -16.84
CA SER A 293 -14.30 0.47 -16.32
C SER A 293 -15.39 1.27 -17.02
N THR A 294 -15.50 1.13 -18.36
CA THR A 294 -16.55 1.78 -19.16
C THR A 294 -17.94 1.30 -18.73
N MET A 295 -18.11 -0.02 -18.54
CA MET A 295 -19.37 -0.58 -18.07
C MET A 295 -19.75 -0.09 -16.67
N SER A 296 -18.79 -0.01 -15.74
CA SER A 296 -19.05 0.52 -14.40
C SER A 296 -19.44 1.99 -14.42
N ILE A 297 -18.86 2.80 -15.32
CA ILE A 297 -19.27 4.20 -15.52
C ILE A 297 -20.71 4.27 -16.04
N GLU A 298 -21.04 3.50 -17.08
CA GLU A 298 -22.36 3.52 -17.72
C GLU A 298 -23.49 3.01 -16.83
N ARG A 299 -23.17 2.15 -15.86
CA ARG A 299 -24.12 1.54 -14.92
C ARG A 299 -24.19 2.25 -13.57
N ALA A 300 -23.33 3.23 -13.32
CA ALA A 300 -23.34 4.03 -12.11
C ALA A 300 -24.64 4.85 -11.99
N LYS A 301 -25.18 4.95 -10.77
CA LYS A 301 -26.39 5.72 -10.45
C LYS A 301 -26.10 6.85 -9.47
#